data_AF-A0A0D2RLV0-F1
#
_entry.id   AF-A0A0D2RLV0-F1
#
_cell.length_a   1.000
_cell.length_b   1.000
_cell.length_c   1.000
_cell.angle_alpha   90.00
_cell.angle_beta   90.00
_cell.angle_gamma   90.00
#
_symmetry.space_group_name_H-M   'P 1'
#
loop_
_entity.id
_entity.type
_entity.pdbx_description
1 polymer ?
#
loop_
_entity_poly.entity_id
_entity_poly.type
_entity_poly.pdbx_seq_one_letter_code
_entity_poly.pdbx_strand_id
1 'polypeptide(L)'
;MLLFPCPYSLYKPPSSPLFIYLSPTAYLYPFHIYIFQGLFTFHCSYSCSLAEIMENENQYQHVAAPKYDCLLFDVDDTLYPLSSGLSKACTTNIQEFMVEKLGIEGDKVSEINRVLYRNYGTSMAGLRAIGYNFDYDEYHSFVHGRLPYENLKPDYVLRNLLLSLPIRKVIFSNGDEVHVAKVLKKLGLEGCFERVISFDTLNSTNGSHSSDDEESSKLRDTSAEILDANSGPSTPIICKPFKNAFEQAFKIANINPQKTLFFDDSIRNIQSGKEIGLHTVLVRTGKFQKKDL
;
A
#
# COMPACT_ATOMS: atom_id res chain seq x y z
N MET A 1 -39.27 17.71 -56.29
CA MET A 1 -39.21 16.23 -56.29
C MET A 1 -37.93 15.84 -55.57
N LEU A 2 -37.90 15.30 -54.35
CA LEU A 2 -38.92 14.83 -53.41
C LEU A 2 -38.41 15.05 -51.97
N LEU A 3 -39.35 15.22 -51.05
CA LEU A 3 -39.22 15.49 -49.62
C LEU A 3 -38.83 14.21 -48.82
N PHE A 4 -38.11 14.40 -47.70
CA PHE A 4 -38.15 13.79 -46.33
C PHE A 4 -38.73 12.35 -46.12
N PRO A 5 -38.31 11.58 -45.06
CA PRO A 5 -38.30 12.06 -43.67
C PRO A 5 -37.27 11.50 -42.67
N CYS A 6 -37.13 12.25 -41.57
CA CYS A 6 -36.62 11.81 -40.27
C CYS A 6 -37.65 10.90 -39.57
N PRO A 7 -37.21 9.97 -38.71
CA PRO A 7 -37.87 9.89 -37.41
C PRO A 7 -36.89 9.71 -36.24
N TYR A 8 -37.14 10.49 -35.19
CA TYR A 8 -36.74 10.22 -33.81
C TYR A 8 -37.22 8.82 -33.38
N SER A 9 -36.38 8.07 -32.67
CA SER A 9 -36.82 6.94 -31.84
C SER A 9 -36.23 7.06 -30.43
N LEU A 10 -37.14 6.99 -29.47
CA LEU A 10 -36.96 7.09 -28.03
C LEU A 10 -36.09 5.95 -27.49
N TYR A 11 -34.95 6.27 -26.87
CA TYR A 11 -34.23 5.30 -26.04
C TYR A 11 -34.62 5.50 -24.57
N LYS A 12 -35.44 4.58 -24.04
CA LYS A 12 -35.66 4.43 -22.60
C LYS A 12 -34.40 3.82 -21.96
N PRO A 13 -33.94 4.28 -20.78
CA PRO A 13 -32.83 3.63 -20.09
C PRO A 13 -33.33 2.33 -19.44
N PRO A 14 -32.61 1.20 -19.56
CA PRO A 14 -32.85 0.09 -18.66
C PRO A 14 -32.23 0.43 -17.29
N SER A 15 -33.04 0.23 -16.26
CA SER A 15 -32.69 0.22 -14.85
C SER A 15 -31.64 -0.84 -14.53
N SER A 16 -30.68 -0.48 -13.65
CA SER A 16 -29.61 -1.25 -12.98
C SER A 16 -28.22 -1.28 -13.67
N PRO A 17 -27.12 -0.87 -12.97
CA PRO A 17 -25.77 -0.86 -13.51
C PRO A 17 -24.96 -2.07 -13.04
N LEU A 18 -24.36 -2.81 -13.96
CA LEU A 18 -23.09 -3.53 -13.76
C LEU A 18 -22.67 -4.13 -15.10
N PHE A 19 -21.44 -3.85 -15.56
CA PHE A 19 -20.50 -4.85 -16.08
C PHE A 19 -19.24 -4.12 -16.59
N ILE A 20 -18.12 -4.37 -15.91
CA ILE A 20 -16.78 -4.12 -16.44
C ILE A 20 -16.39 -5.33 -17.26
N TYR A 21 -16.09 -5.15 -18.55
CA TYR A 21 -15.21 -6.04 -19.31
C TYR A 21 -14.75 -5.33 -20.57
N LEU A 22 -13.45 -5.40 -20.90
CA LEU A 22 -12.99 -5.57 -22.30
C LEU A 22 -11.50 -6.01 -22.32
N SER A 23 -11.26 -7.06 -23.10
CA SER A 23 -10.02 -7.61 -23.70
C SER A 23 -10.39 -7.83 -25.20
N PRO A 24 -9.50 -7.97 -26.22
CA PRO A 24 -8.06 -8.33 -26.27
C PRO A 24 -7.20 -7.42 -27.22
N THR A 25 -5.87 -7.38 -27.16
CA THR A 25 -4.93 -8.16 -28.00
C THR A 25 -3.48 -7.70 -27.74
N ALA A 26 -2.54 -8.59 -28.06
CA ALA A 26 -1.15 -8.66 -27.60
C ALA A 26 -0.23 -7.48 -27.96
N TYR A 27 0.58 -7.04 -27.00
CA TYR A 27 2.00 -6.68 -27.19
C TYR A 27 2.81 -7.09 -25.94
N LEU A 28 3.95 -7.75 -26.17
CA LEU A 28 4.90 -8.20 -25.16
C LEU A 28 5.56 -7.00 -24.46
N TYR A 29 5.34 -6.79 -23.16
CA TYR A 29 6.27 -6.22 -22.16
C TYR A 29 5.57 -6.35 -20.79
N PRO A 30 6.13 -7.03 -19.76
CA PRO A 30 5.46 -7.08 -18.46
C PRO A 30 5.84 -5.85 -17.63
N PHE A 31 4.90 -5.39 -16.80
CA PHE A 31 4.97 -4.27 -15.84
C PHE A 31 4.44 -2.93 -16.34
N HIS A 32 3.10 -2.81 -16.34
CA HIS A 32 2.44 -1.52 -16.22
C HIS A 32 1.32 -1.63 -15.18
N ILE A 33 1.38 -0.78 -14.14
CA ILE A 33 0.19 -0.43 -13.37
C ILE A 33 -0.69 0.38 -14.33
N TYR A 34 -1.68 -0.27 -14.93
CA TYR A 34 -2.67 0.41 -15.75
C TYR A 34 -3.64 1.17 -14.84
N ILE A 35 -3.26 2.38 -14.43
CA ILE A 35 -4.26 3.37 -13.98
C ILE A 35 -4.98 3.83 -15.25
N PHE A 36 -6.12 3.21 -15.54
CA PHE A 36 -6.94 3.58 -16.68
C PHE A 36 -7.28 5.09 -16.61
N GLN A 37 -7.01 5.83 -17.69
CA GLN A 37 -7.42 7.22 -17.90
C GLN A 37 -8.96 7.45 -17.89
N GLY A 38 -9.77 6.46 -17.51
CA GLY A 38 -11.23 6.53 -17.48
C GLY A 38 -11.83 7.39 -16.35
N LEU A 39 -11.03 8.06 -15.53
CA LEU A 39 -11.51 8.95 -14.47
C LEU A 39 -11.35 10.45 -14.76
N PHE A 40 -10.78 10.83 -15.91
CA PHE A 40 -10.66 12.24 -16.30
C PHE A 40 -10.92 12.41 -17.79
N THR A 41 -12.18 12.54 -18.18
CA THR A 41 -12.53 13.19 -19.45
C THR A 41 -12.26 14.68 -19.32
N PHE A 42 -11.12 15.15 -19.84
CA PHE A 42 -10.98 16.55 -20.25
C PHE A 42 -11.54 16.66 -21.67
N HIS A 43 -12.71 17.28 -21.82
CA HIS A 43 -13.13 17.81 -23.12
C HIS A 43 -12.32 19.09 -23.36
N CYS A 44 -11.28 19.00 -24.18
CA CYS A 44 -10.67 20.17 -24.78
C CYS A 44 -11.32 20.40 -26.15
N SER A 45 -12.26 21.33 -26.20
CA SER A 45 -12.85 21.83 -27.44
C SER A 45 -12.70 23.35 -27.47
N TYR A 46 -11.46 23.84 -27.58
CA TYR A 46 -11.24 25.25 -27.94
C TYR A 46 -10.99 25.35 -29.44
N SER A 47 -12.07 25.53 -30.18
CA SER A 47 -12.04 26.35 -31.40
C SER A 47 -13.10 27.44 -31.22
N CYS A 48 -12.75 28.49 -30.48
CA CYS A 48 -13.62 29.66 -30.35
C CYS A 48 -12.95 30.82 -31.08
N SER A 49 -13.54 31.20 -32.21
CA SER A 49 -13.20 32.42 -32.94
C SER A 49 -13.49 33.66 -32.08
N LEU A 50 -12.63 34.67 -32.21
CA LEU A 50 -12.58 35.97 -31.51
C LEU A 50 -13.84 36.87 -31.60
N ALA A 51 -15.03 36.34 -31.89
CA ALA A 51 -16.25 37.13 -32.09
C ALA A 51 -17.31 37.04 -30.98
N GLU A 52 -17.14 36.20 -29.96
CA GLU A 52 -18.11 36.07 -28.86
C GLU A 52 -17.48 36.41 -27.51
N ILE A 53 -16.96 37.64 -27.42
CA ILE A 53 -16.81 38.32 -26.13
C ILE A 53 -17.98 39.29 -26.05
N MET A 54 -18.76 39.15 -24.98
CA MET A 54 -19.78 40.04 -24.39
C MET A 54 -21.11 39.28 -24.20
N GLU A 55 -21.52 39.16 -22.93
CA GLU A 55 -22.71 38.48 -22.39
C GLU A 55 -22.51 37.06 -21.83
N ASN A 56 -21.77 36.93 -20.71
CA ASN A 56 -22.10 35.98 -19.62
C ASN A 56 -21.18 36.18 -18.40
N GLU A 57 -21.31 37.31 -17.71
CA GLU A 57 -20.81 37.43 -16.34
C GLU A 57 -21.81 36.75 -15.39
N ASN A 58 -21.62 35.45 -15.10
CA ASN A 58 -22.01 34.75 -13.85
C ASN A 58 -22.16 33.21 -14.00
N GLN A 59 -21.20 32.51 -14.57
CA GLN A 59 -21.07 31.06 -14.34
C GLN A 59 -19.61 30.68 -14.14
N TYR A 60 -19.10 30.94 -12.93
CA TYR A 60 -17.96 30.17 -12.43
C TYR A 60 -18.43 28.72 -12.31
N GLN A 61 -18.10 27.91 -13.31
CA GLN A 61 -18.28 26.46 -13.28
C GLN A 61 -17.67 25.94 -11.98
N HIS A 62 -18.50 25.40 -11.09
CA HIS A 62 -18.03 24.60 -9.96
C HIS A 62 -17.23 23.42 -10.52
N VAL A 63 -15.90 23.55 -10.54
CA VAL A 63 -15.02 22.41 -10.77
C VAL A 63 -15.30 21.44 -9.64
N ALA A 64 -15.93 20.31 -9.95
CA ALA A 64 -16.22 19.28 -8.97
C ALA A 64 -14.92 18.90 -8.26
N ALA A 65 -14.93 18.91 -6.93
CA ALA A 65 -13.75 18.56 -6.14
C ALA A 65 -13.22 17.19 -6.59
N PRO A 66 -11.89 17.02 -6.70
CA PRO A 66 -11.33 15.75 -7.14
C PRO A 66 -11.78 14.63 -6.20
N LYS A 67 -12.18 13.49 -6.78
CA LYS A 67 -12.66 12.32 -6.03
C LYS A 67 -11.64 11.84 -4.98
N TYR A 68 -10.36 11.96 -5.32
CA TYR A 68 -9.24 11.58 -4.46
C TYR A 68 -8.32 12.77 -4.25
N ASP A 69 -7.86 12.95 -3.02
CA ASP A 69 -6.83 13.93 -2.68
C ASP A 69 -5.49 13.25 -2.34
N CYS A 70 -5.48 11.94 -2.08
CA CYS A 70 -4.29 11.16 -1.75
C CYS A 70 -4.26 9.79 -2.43
N LEU A 71 -3.06 9.38 -2.85
CA LEU A 71 -2.73 8.01 -3.27
C LEU A 71 -1.75 7.42 -2.26
N LEU A 72 -2.13 6.31 -1.65
CA LEU A 72 -1.33 5.60 -0.64
C LEU A 72 -0.75 4.34 -1.27
N PHE A 73 0.56 4.15 -1.20
CA PHE A 73 1.25 3.04 -1.86
C PHE A 73 2.04 2.21 -0.87
N ASP A 74 1.82 0.91 -0.90
CA ASP A 74 2.82 -0.04 -0.43
C ASP A 74 4.06 -0.06 -1.35
N VAL A 75 5.14 -0.70 -0.89
CA VAL A 75 6.43 -0.76 -1.59
C VAL A 75 6.68 -2.14 -2.16
N ASP A 76 6.83 -3.13 -1.29
CA ASP A 76 7.25 -4.49 -1.63
C ASP A 76 6.19 -5.19 -2.47
N ASP A 77 6.59 -5.79 -3.58
CA ASP A 77 5.70 -6.44 -4.57
C ASP A 77 4.58 -5.54 -5.16
N THR A 78 4.60 -4.25 -4.84
CA THR A 78 3.65 -3.22 -5.29
C THR A 78 4.30 -2.25 -6.28
N LEU A 79 5.37 -1.55 -5.88
CA LEU A 79 6.12 -0.63 -6.76
C LEU A 79 7.08 -1.34 -7.71
N TYR A 80 7.38 -2.59 -7.40
CA TYR A 80 8.19 -3.48 -8.20
C TYR A 80 7.58 -4.88 -8.13
N PRO A 81 7.87 -5.76 -9.10
CA PRO A 81 7.18 -7.04 -9.15
C PRO A 81 7.78 -8.10 -8.23
N LEU A 82 6.95 -9.05 -7.80
CA LEU A 82 7.34 -10.27 -7.08
C LEU A 82 8.48 -11.05 -7.77
N SER A 83 8.53 -11.00 -9.10
CA SER A 83 9.60 -11.63 -9.88
C SER A 83 10.99 -11.01 -9.68
N SER A 84 11.09 -9.85 -9.00
CA SER A 84 12.38 -9.26 -8.59
C SER A 84 13.18 -10.16 -7.64
N GLY A 85 12.48 -11.07 -6.93
CA GLY A 85 13.07 -12.00 -5.98
C GLY A 85 13.38 -11.40 -4.60
N LEU A 86 13.07 -10.11 -4.37
CA LEU A 86 13.34 -9.45 -3.08
C LEU A 86 12.55 -10.12 -1.94
N SER A 87 11.26 -10.40 -2.10
CA SER A 87 10.44 -11.04 -1.07
C SER A 87 10.91 -12.45 -0.71
N LYS A 88 11.39 -13.21 -1.71
CA LYS A 88 12.00 -14.52 -1.49
C LYS A 88 13.30 -14.39 -0.69
N ALA A 89 14.19 -13.46 -1.07
CA ALA A 89 15.43 -13.21 -0.35
C ALA A 89 15.17 -12.69 1.08
N CYS A 90 14.19 -11.81 1.26
CA CYS A 90 13.76 -11.32 2.57
C CYS A 90 13.31 -12.48 3.46
N THR A 91 12.46 -13.36 2.93
CA THR A 91 12.02 -14.57 3.63
C THR A 91 13.20 -15.44 4.07
N THR A 92 14.16 -15.69 3.18
CA THR A 92 15.38 -16.44 3.51
C THR A 92 16.19 -15.74 4.60
N ASN A 93 16.41 -14.43 4.50
CA ASN A 93 17.19 -13.68 5.48
C ASN A 93 16.52 -13.68 6.87
N ILE A 94 15.18 -13.63 6.94
CA ILE A 94 14.44 -13.75 8.20
C ILE A 94 14.65 -15.13 8.83
N GLN A 95 14.56 -16.19 8.02
CA GLN A 95 14.75 -17.56 8.48
C GLN A 95 16.18 -17.78 8.99
N GLU A 96 17.19 -17.24 8.29
CA GLU A 96 18.58 -17.26 8.75
C GLU A 96 18.74 -16.49 10.08
N PHE A 97 18.09 -15.33 10.23
CA PHE A 97 18.14 -14.58 11.50
C PHE A 97 17.57 -15.41 12.65
N MET A 98 16.44 -16.09 12.43
CA MET A 98 15.82 -16.98 13.41
C MET A 98 16.77 -18.10 13.85
N VAL A 99 17.52 -18.71 12.93
CA VAL A 99 18.49 -19.76 13.26
C VAL A 99 19.72 -19.17 13.95
N GLU A 100 20.38 -18.20 13.33
CA GLU A 100 21.71 -17.74 13.72
C GLU A 100 21.69 -16.82 14.95
N LYS A 101 20.67 -15.97 15.06
CA LYS A 101 20.59 -14.94 16.12
C LYS A 101 19.66 -15.33 17.25
N LEU A 102 18.60 -16.09 16.95
CA LEU A 102 17.60 -16.48 17.95
C LEU A 102 17.73 -17.95 18.39
N GLY A 103 18.58 -18.75 17.74
CA GLY A 103 18.81 -20.15 18.10
C GLY A 103 17.63 -21.07 17.84
N ILE A 104 16.72 -20.69 16.93
CA ILE A 104 15.56 -21.50 16.56
C ILE A 104 16.02 -22.67 15.68
N GLU A 105 15.54 -23.88 15.99
CA GLU A 105 15.85 -25.09 15.24
C GLU A 105 15.47 -24.97 13.76
N GLY A 106 16.43 -25.18 12.86
CA GLY A 106 16.29 -24.87 11.43
C GLY A 106 15.19 -25.65 10.69
N ASP A 107 14.84 -26.84 11.15
CA ASP A 107 13.77 -27.66 10.56
C ASP A 107 12.36 -27.08 10.82
N LYS A 108 12.19 -26.29 11.89
CA LYS A 108 10.92 -25.66 12.28
C LYS A 108 10.78 -24.23 11.77
N VAL A 109 11.88 -23.57 11.43
CA VAL A 109 11.93 -22.13 11.11
C VAL A 109 10.98 -21.74 9.96
N SER A 110 10.86 -22.56 8.92
CA SER A 110 9.97 -22.22 7.81
C SER A 110 8.50 -22.19 8.22
N GLU A 111 8.07 -23.14 9.05
CA GLU A 111 6.69 -23.19 9.53
C GLU A 111 6.41 -22.07 10.53
N ILE A 112 7.34 -21.84 11.46
CA ILE A 112 7.26 -20.73 12.43
C ILE A 112 7.14 -19.41 11.68
N ASN A 113 8.01 -19.15 10.69
CA ASN A 113 7.98 -17.90 9.92
C ASN A 113 6.63 -17.69 9.22
N ARG A 114 6.07 -18.75 8.62
CA ARG A 114 4.76 -18.71 7.96
C ARG A 114 3.63 -18.38 8.94
N VAL A 115 3.61 -19.02 10.11
CA VAL A 115 2.59 -18.80 11.15
C VAL A 115 2.70 -17.39 11.70
N LEU A 116 3.92 -16.92 12.01
CA LEU A 116 4.15 -15.57 12.52
C LEU A 116 3.70 -14.51 11.52
N TYR A 117 4.10 -14.62 10.25
CA TYR A 117 3.66 -13.69 9.22
C TYR A 117 2.12 -13.69 9.06
N ARG A 118 1.50 -14.87 9.07
CA ARG A 118 0.04 -15.01 8.93
C ARG A 118 -0.73 -14.36 10.07
N ASN A 119 -0.26 -14.47 11.30
CA ASN A 119 -0.98 -13.99 12.47
C ASN A 119 -0.64 -12.55 12.82
N TYR A 120 0.60 -12.11 12.59
CA TYR A 120 1.11 -10.83 13.10
C TYR A 120 1.43 -9.78 12.03
N GLY A 121 1.09 -10.04 10.76
CA GLY A 121 1.37 -9.10 9.68
C GLY A 121 2.79 -9.20 9.15
N THR A 122 3.78 -9.25 10.05
CA THR A 122 5.20 -9.46 9.75
C THR A 122 5.80 -10.53 10.67
N SER A 123 6.88 -11.16 10.23
CA SER A 123 7.62 -12.13 11.06
C SER A 123 8.26 -11.47 12.27
N MET A 124 8.76 -10.24 12.13
CA MET A 124 9.34 -9.47 13.23
C MET A 124 8.30 -9.21 14.33
N ALA A 125 7.12 -8.71 13.97
CA ALA A 125 6.01 -8.49 14.90
C ALA A 125 5.62 -9.78 15.63
N GLY A 126 5.60 -10.91 14.91
CA GLY A 126 5.35 -12.22 15.49
C GLY A 126 6.43 -12.69 16.46
N LEU A 127 7.71 -12.51 16.11
CA LEU A 127 8.82 -12.87 17.00
C LEU A 127 8.78 -12.06 18.30
N ARG A 128 8.51 -10.76 18.22
CA ARG A 128 8.33 -9.90 19.39
C ARG A 128 7.14 -10.32 20.25
N ALA A 129 6.03 -10.68 19.62
CA ALA A 129 4.82 -11.10 20.33
C ALA A 129 5.03 -12.39 21.15
N ILE A 130 5.83 -13.33 20.65
CA ILE A 130 6.11 -14.60 21.34
C ILE A 130 7.31 -14.51 22.31
N GLY A 131 7.84 -13.32 22.56
CA GLY A 131 8.82 -13.06 23.61
C GLY A 131 10.29 -13.01 23.18
N TYR A 132 10.60 -13.13 21.88
CA TYR A 132 11.98 -12.88 21.44
C TYR A 132 12.31 -11.39 21.56
N ASN A 133 13.44 -11.09 22.17
CA ASN A 133 13.97 -9.74 22.28
C ASN A 133 15.23 -9.63 21.43
N PHE A 134 15.27 -8.62 20.57
CA PHE A 134 16.40 -8.28 19.69
C PHE A 134 16.28 -6.81 19.28
N ASP A 135 17.41 -6.23 18.92
CA ASP A 135 17.50 -4.87 18.41
C ASP A 135 16.90 -4.77 16.98
N TYR A 136 16.09 -3.74 16.74
CA TYR A 136 15.40 -3.59 15.46
C TYR A 136 16.35 -3.19 14.34
N ASP A 137 17.36 -2.37 14.62
CA ASP A 137 18.35 -1.95 13.64
C ASP A 137 19.25 -3.13 13.24
N GLU A 138 19.64 -3.99 14.19
CA GLU A 138 20.35 -5.23 13.90
C GLU A 138 19.50 -6.15 13.01
N TYR A 139 18.22 -6.34 13.34
CA TYR A 139 17.32 -7.15 12.52
C TYR A 139 17.17 -6.58 11.11
N HIS A 140 16.90 -5.28 10.96
CA HIS A 140 16.73 -4.66 9.64
C HIS A 140 18.02 -4.67 8.83
N SER A 141 19.17 -4.41 9.47
CA SER A 141 20.48 -4.52 8.82
C SER A 141 20.74 -5.95 8.31
N PHE A 142 20.40 -6.97 9.11
CA PHE A 142 20.56 -8.36 8.71
C PHE A 142 19.57 -8.76 7.61
N VAL A 143 18.29 -8.41 7.76
CA VAL A 143 17.23 -8.86 6.86
C VAL A 143 17.20 -8.04 5.57
N HIS A 144 17.10 -6.71 5.67
CA HIS A 144 17.00 -5.82 4.52
C HIS A 144 18.35 -5.37 3.99
N GLY A 145 19.39 -5.32 4.81
CA GLY A 145 20.74 -4.95 4.36
C GLY A 145 21.36 -5.96 3.38
N ARG A 146 20.92 -7.23 3.42
CA ARG A 146 21.40 -8.33 2.54
C ARG A 146 20.51 -8.59 1.33
N LEU A 147 19.52 -7.72 1.04
CA LEU A 147 18.64 -7.91 -0.11
C LEU A 147 19.35 -7.64 -1.46
N PRO A 148 18.98 -8.37 -2.54
CA PRO A 148 19.58 -8.23 -3.86
C PRO A 148 19.02 -7.02 -4.61
N TYR A 149 19.26 -5.80 -4.11
CA TYR A 149 18.73 -4.56 -4.70
C TYR A 149 19.18 -4.31 -6.15
N GLU A 150 20.24 -4.97 -6.63
CA GLU A 150 20.68 -4.89 -8.03
C GLU A 150 19.69 -5.50 -9.03
N ASN A 151 18.75 -6.32 -8.55
CA ASN A 151 17.66 -6.86 -9.34
C ASN A 151 16.63 -5.78 -9.71
N LEU A 152 16.56 -4.70 -8.94
CA LEU A 152 15.69 -3.57 -9.22
C LEU A 152 16.35 -2.65 -10.26
N LYS A 153 15.59 -2.28 -11.29
CA LYS A 153 16.01 -1.37 -12.35
C LYS A 153 15.12 -0.13 -12.34
N PRO A 154 15.64 1.04 -12.79
CA PRO A 154 14.82 2.23 -12.92
C PRO A 154 13.58 1.99 -13.78
N ASP A 155 12.42 2.43 -13.29
CA ASP A 155 11.15 2.37 -14.03
C ASP A 155 10.72 3.79 -14.40
N TYR A 156 11.21 4.25 -15.55
CA TYR A 156 10.89 5.58 -16.06
C TYR A 156 9.40 5.74 -16.43
N VAL A 157 8.71 4.65 -16.77
CA VAL A 157 7.29 4.71 -17.12
C VAL A 157 6.47 4.95 -15.86
N LEU A 158 6.73 4.19 -14.80
CA LEU A 158 6.12 4.41 -13.50
C LEU A 158 6.46 5.80 -12.95
N ARG A 159 7.73 6.24 -13.04
CA ARG A 159 8.13 7.59 -12.61
C ARG A 159 7.30 8.67 -13.31
N ASN A 160 7.23 8.62 -14.64
CA ASN A 160 6.51 9.62 -15.43
C ASN A 160 5.01 9.59 -15.14
N LEU A 161 4.43 8.39 -14.96
CA LEU A 161 3.03 8.24 -14.54
C LEU A 161 2.80 8.93 -13.19
N LEU A 162 3.62 8.63 -12.17
CA LEU A 162 3.48 9.23 -10.84
C LEU A 162 3.65 10.75 -10.90
N LEU A 163 4.61 11.28 -11.66
CA LEU A 163 4.79 12.73 -11.81
C LEU A 163 3.63 13.41 -12.55
N SER A 164 2.99 12.72 -13.49
CA SER A 164 1.86 13.26 -14.26
C SER A 164 0.57 13.42 -13.45
N LEU A 165 0.42 12.68 -12.35
CA LEU A 165 -0.79 12.69 -11.52
C LEU A 165 -0.74 13.88 -10.55
N PRO A 166 -1.62 14.89 -10.66
CA PRO A 166 -1.64 16.04 -9.77
C PRO A 166 -2.36 15.72 -8.44
N ILE A 167 -2.02 14.57 -7.84
CA ILE A 167 -2.57 14.07 -6.59
C ILE A 167 -1.41 13.76 -5.65
N ARG A 168 -1.60 14.05 -4.37
CA ARG A 168 -0.63 13.74 -3.31
C ARG A 168 -0.34 12.25 -3.24
N LYS A 169 0.90 11.87 -2.97
CA LYS A 169 1.35 10.47 -2.94
C LYS A 169 2.12 10.20 -1.67
N VAL A 170 1.77 9.13 -0.97
CA VAL A 170 2.38 8.74 0.31
C VAL A 170 2.74 7.26 0.26
N ILE A 171 3.94 6.91 0.74
CA ILE A 171 4.32 5.52 0.97
C ILE A 171 3.80 5.06 2.33
N PHE A 172 3.28 3.83 2.40
CA PHE A 172 2.92 3.13 3.62
C PHE A 172 3.42 1.68 3.56
N SER A 173 4.61 1.44 4.12
CA SER A 173 5.31 0.15 4.09
C SER A 173 5.55 -0.39 5.50
N ASN A 174 5.60 -1.71 5.62
CA ASN A 174 6.05 -2.40 6.84
C ASN A 174 7.58 -2.50 6.93
N GLY A 175 8.32 -2.14 5.88
CA GLY A 175 9.79 -2.08 5.89
C GLY A 175 10.32 -0.83 6.60
N ASP A 176 11.60 -0.86 6.97
CA ASP A 176 12.29 0.30 7.54
C ASP A 176 12.62 1.36 6.48
N GLU A 177 12.92 2.56 6.95
CA GLU A 177 13.19 3.73 6.12
C GLU A 177 14.42 3.52 5.21
N VAL A 178 15.47 2.82 5.68
CA VAL A 178 16.66 2.54 4.86
C VAL A 178 16.31 1.62 3.70
N HIS A 179 15.50 0.59 3.94
CA HIS A 179 14.98 -0.28 2.89
C HIS A 179 14.14 0.49 1.86
N VAL A 180 13.15 1.27 2.30
CA VAL A 180 12.26 2.04 1.41
C VAL A 180 13.08 3.02 0.57
N ALA A 181 14.03 3.75 1.17
CA ALA A 181 14.88 4.68 0.46
C ALA A 181 15.73 3.99 -0.63
N LYS A 182 16.29 2.80 -0.34
CA LYS A 182 17.04 2.01 -1.32
C LYS A 182 16.16 1.58 -2.50
N VAL A 183 14.94 1.11 -2.24
CA VAL A 183 13.98 0.72 -3.30
C VAL A 183 13.65 1.92 -4.18
N LEU A 184 13.24 3.04 -3.59
CA LEU A 184 12.88 4.25 -4.33
C LEU A 184 14.04 4.76 -5.19
N LYS A 185 15.27 4.74 -4.66
CA LYS A 185 16.47 5.10 -5.43
C LYS A 185 16.72 4.15 -6.60
N LYS A 186 16.67 2.83 -6.38
CA LYS A 186 16.92 1.83 -7.44
C LYS A 186 15.87 1.86 -8.54
N LEU A 187 14.61 2.13 -8.20
CA LEU A 187 13.52 2.30 -9.17
C LEU A 187 13.52 3.69 -9.84
N GLY A 188 14.35 4.63 -9.38
CA GLY A 188 14.36 5.99 -9.88
C GLY A 188 13.06 6.72 -9.55
N LEU A 189 12.49 6.51 -8.37
CA LEU A 189 11.24 7.13 -7.89
C LEU A 189 11.45 8.19 -6.81
N GLU A 190 12.71 8.60 -6.58
CA GLU A 190 13.05 9.70 -5.67
C GLU A 190 12.29 10.99 -6.08
N GLY A 191 11.69 11.66 -5.11
CA GLY A 191 10.88 12.86 -5.30
C GLY A 191 9.45 12.63 -5.82
N CYS A 192 9.00 11.38 -6.03
CA CYS A 192 7.62 11.10 -6.45
C CYS A 192 6.61 11.07 -5.29
N PHE A 193 7.08 10.92 -4.05
CA PHE A 193 6.23 10.76 -2.86
C PHE A 193 6.50 11.91 -1.89
N GLU A 194 5.43 12.49 -1.35
CA GLU A 194 5.52 13.59 -0.38
C GLU A 194 6.02 13.10 0.99
N ARG A 195 5.62 11.88 1.37
CA ARG A 195 5.90 11.32 2.69
C ARG A 195 6.09 9.81 2.61
N VAL A 196 6.93 9.29 3.50
CA VAL A 196 7.10 7.87 3.77
C VAL A 196 6.60 7.58 5.18
N ILE A 197 5.70 6.61 5.31
CA ILE A 197 5.31 5.99 6.57
C ILE A 197 5.89 4.57 6.57
N SER A 198 7.00 4.39 7.29
CA SER A 198 7.74 3.13 7.41
C SER A 198 7.57 2.52 8.81
N PHE A 199 8.25 1.39 9.06
CA PHE A 199 8.41 0.84 10.41
C PHE A 199 8.84 1.90 11.43
N ASP A 200 9.88 2.66 11.14
CA ASP A 200 10.45 3.69 12.03
C ASP A 200 9.43 4.77 12.35
N THR A 201 8.64 5.18 11.36
CA THR A 201 7.59 6.21 11.53
C THR A 201 6.51 5.77 12.52
N LEU A 202 6.15 4.47 12.52
CA LEU A 202 5.10 3.92 13.37
C LEU A 202 5.62 3.44 14.73
N ASN A 203 6.90 3.10 14.82
CA ASN A 203 7.49 2.43 15.98
C ASN A 203 8.63 3.25 16.62
N SER A 204 8.69 4.56 16.33
CA SER A 204 9.66 5.47 16.93
C SER A 204 9.57 5.45 18.46
N THR A 205 10.70 5.18 19.12
CA THR A 205 10.85 5.10 20.59
C THR A 205 10.73 6.47 21.29
N ASN A 206 10.65 7.58 20.53
CA ASN A 206 10.67 8.94 21.06
C ASN A 206 9.31 9.47 21.55
N GLY A 207 8.34 8.60 21.84
CA GLY A 207 6.99 8.97 22.30
C GLY A 207 6.50 8.33 23.60
N SER A 208 7.28 7.43 24.23
CA SER A 208 6.88 6.79 25.49
C SER A 208 8.05 6.37 26.39
N HIS A 209 9.08 7.20 26.51
CA HIS A 209 9.82 7.29 27.78
C HIS A 209 9.26 8.47 28.57
N SER A 210 7.99 8.35 28.98
CA SER A 210 7.60 8.94 30.26
C SER A 210 8.41 8.19 31.30
N SER A 211 9.30 8.92 31.94
CA SER A 211 10.09 8.54 33.10
C SER A 211 9.22 7.90 34.19
N ASP A 212 9.06 6.59 34.15
CA ASP A 212 8.55 5.76 35.26
C ASP A 212 9.21 4.37 35.23
N ASP A 213 10.53 4.32 34.95
CA ASP A 213 11.36 3.13 35.21
C ASP A 213 12.05 3.24 36.58
N GLU A 214 11.26 3.37 37.65
CA GLU A 214 11.68 3.04 39.03
C GLU A 214 10.50 2.52 39.86
N GLU A 215 9.97 1.34 39.54
CA GLU A 215 9.57 0.32 40.54
C GLU A 215 9.03 -0.94 39.85
N SER A 216 9.89 -1.91 39.55
CA SER A 216 9.43 -3.30 39.44
C SER A 216 10.49 -4.30 39.90
N SER A 217 11.07 -4.05 41.08
CA SER A 217 11.66 -5.08 41.93
C SER A 217 10.61 -5.57 42.93
N LYS A 218 9.44 -6.04 42.47
CA LYS A 218 8.48 -6.77 43.29
C LYS A 218 7.90 -7.93 42.47
N LEU A 219 8.38 -9.13 42.83
CA LEU A 219 7.73 -10.44 42.71
C LEU A 219 6.46 -10.46 41.83
N ARG A 220 6.59 -10.94 40.58
CA ARG A 220 5.43 -11.45 39.84
C ARG A 220 5.19 -12.88 40.30
N ASP A 221 4.29 -12.96 41.26
CA ASP A 221 3.66 -14.18 41.71
C ASP A 221 2.87 -14.82 40.55
N THR A 222 2.79 -16.13 40.60
CA THR A 222 2.25 -16.97 39.54
C THR A 222 0.74 -16.87 39.57
N SER A 223 0.13 -16.12 38.66
CA SER A 223 -1.32 -16.13 38.45
C SER A 223 -1.59 -15.83 37.00
N ALA A 224 -2.07 -16.85 36.29
CA ALA A 224 -2.55 -16.77 34.93
C ALA A 224 -3.56 -15.62 34.79
N GLU A 225 -3.12 -14.50 34.22
CA GLU A 225 -4.04 -13.52 33.67
C GLU A 225 -4.68 -14.14 32.44
N ILE A 226 -6.00 -14.26 32.55
CA ILE A 226 -6.92 -14.77 31.54
C ILE A 226 -6.72 -13.92 30.28
N LEU A 227 -5.99 -14.48 29.31
CA LEU A 227 -5.95 -13.96 27.95
C LEU A 227 -7.39 -14.03 27.40
N ASP A 228 -7.99 -12.88 27.17
CA ASP A 228 -9.27 -12.79 26.46
C ASP A 228 -9.10 -13.44 25.09
N ALA A 229 -9.69 -14.62 24.92
CA ALA A 229 -9.66 -15.40 23.69
C ALA A 229 -10.35 -14.69 22.50
N ASN A 230 -10.94 -13.51 22.72
CA ASN A 230 -11.48 -12.64 21.67
C ASN A 230 -10.56 -11.49 21.26
N SER A 231 -9.43 -11.29 21.95
CA SER A 231 -8.40 -10.35 21.52
C SER A 231 -7.50 -11.04 20.49
N GLY A 232 -7.43 -10.47 19.29
CA GLY A 232 -6.53 -10.96 18.25
C GLY A 232 -5.06 -10.99 18.71
N PRO A 233 -4.16 -11.58 17.91
CA PRO A 233 -2.74 -11.65 18.24
C PRO A 233 -2.17 -10.26 18.59
N SER A 234 -1.79 -10.06 19.85
CA SER A 234 -1.21 -8.81 20.35
C SER A 234 0.31 -8.79 20.10
N THR A 235 0.82 -7.68 19.61
CA THR A 235 2.25 -7.47 19.34
C THR A 235 2.63 -6.03 19.69
N PRO A 236 3.84 -5.77 20.21
CA PRO A 236 4.31 -4.41 20.46
C PRO A 236 4.64 -3.64 19.16
N ILE A 237 4.76 -4.34 18.03
CA ILE A 237 5.07 -3.71 16.74
C ILE A 237 3.78 -3.29 16.03
N ILE A 238 3.69 -2.01 15.67
CA ILE A 238 2.62 -1.45 14.87
C ILE A 238 2.95 -1.65 13.39
N CYS A 239 2.18 -2.48 12.69
CA CYS A 239 2.34 -2.75 11.27
C CYS A 239 1.02 -3.15 10.59
N LYS A 240 0.98 -3.08 9.25
CA LYS A 240 -0.12 -3.66 8.46
C LYS A 240 -0.15 -5.19 8.68
N PRO A 241 -1.32 -5.85 8.68
CA PRO A 241 -2.65 -5.33 8.33
C PRO A 241 -3.43 -4.70 9.49
N PHE A 242 -2.84 -4.53 10.67
CA PHE A 242 -3.62 -4.13 11.85
C PHE A 242 -4.22 -2.73 11.74
N LYS A 243 -5.45 -2.58 12.24
CA LYS A 243 -6.22 -1.33 12.17
C LYS A 243 -5.49 -0.15 12.78
N ASN A 244 -4.81 -0.35 13.91
CA ASN A 244 -4.04 0.68 14.59
C ASN A 244 -2.92 1.26 13.71
N ALA A 245 -2.28 0.45 12.87
CA ALA A 245 -1.25 0.92 11.94
C ALA A 245 -1.81 1.89 10.89
N PHE A 246 -2.98 1.58 10.32
CA PHE A 246 -3.68 2.48 9.40
C PHE A 246 -4.13 3.76 10.10
N GLU A 247 -4.73 3.66 11.29
CA GLU A 247 -5.16 4.83 12.06
C GLU A 247 -4.00 5.77 12.41
N GLN A 248 -2.83 5.21 12.76
CA GLN A 248 -1.62 6.00 12.99
C GLN A 248 -1.08 6.61 11.70
N ALA A 249 -0.99 5.84 10.61
CA ALA A 249 -0.59 6.35 9.31
C ALA A 249 -1.47 7.53 8.87
N PHE A 250 -2.78 7.45 9.11
CA PHE A 250 -3.70 8.52 8.75
C PHE A 250 -3.49 9.78 9.57
N LYS A 251 -3.25 9.64 10.88
CA LYS A 251 -2.91 10.77 11.75
C LYS A 251 -1.60 11.41 11.32
N ILE A 252 -0.55 10.62 11.16
CA ILE A 252 0.80 11.10 10.82
C ILE A 252 0.80 11.78 9.46
N ALA A 253 0.14 11.20 8.45
CA ALA A 253 0.12 11.74 7.10
C ALA A 253 -1.11 12.62 6.78
N ASN A 254 -1.98 12.94 7.75
CA ASN A 254 -3.24 13.68 7.51
C ASN A 254 -4.04 13.09 6.33
N ILE A 255 -4.32 11.78 6.37
CA ILE A 255 -5.03 11.06 5.32
C ILE A 255 -6.53 11.03 5.67
N ASN A 256 -7.36 11.41 4.69
CA ASN A 256 -8.79 11.13 4.74
C ASN A 256 -9.08 9.80 4.02
N PRO A 257 -9.48 8.73 4.73
CA PRO A 257 -9.67 7.42 4.10
C PRO A 257 -10.69 7.44 2.96
N GLN A 258 -11.77 8.22 3.08
CA GLN A 258 -12.84 8.32 2.07
C GLN A 258 -12.40 9.03 0.77
N LYS A 259 -11.26 9.71 0.80
CA LYS A 259 -10.65 10.41 -0.35
C LYS A 259 -9.30 9.84 -0.75
N THR A 260 -8.99 8.63 -0.28
CA THR A 260 -7.68 8.00 -0.52
C THR A 260 -7.83 6.69 -1.27
N LEU A 261 -6.99 6.52 -2.29
CA LEU A 261 -6.84 5.27 -3.02
C LEU A 261 -5.57 4.54 -2.56
N PHE A 262 -5.72 3.33 -2.03
CA PHE A 262 -4.64 2.53 -1.47
C PHE A 262 -4.24 1.37 -2.39
N PHE A 263 -2.96 1.29 -2.74
CA PHE A 263 -2.36 0.27 -3.59
C PHE A 263 -1.47 -0.64 -2.75
N ASP A 264 -1.77 -1.94 -2.72
CA ASP A 264 -1.03 -2.94 -1.95
C ASP A 264 -1.23 -4.33 -2.57
N ASP A 265 -0.24 -5.21 -2.46
CA ASP A 265 -0.28 -6.58 -3.00
C ASP A 265 -0.93 -7.57 -2.02
N SER A 266 -0.96 -7.25 -0.73
CA SER A 266 -1.50 -8.09 0.33
C SER A 266 -3.01 -7.96 0.45
N ILE A 267 -3.71 -9.06 0.18
CA ILE A 267 -5.17 -9.16 0.34
C ILE A 267 -5.62 -8.73 1.75
N ARG A 268 -4.86 -9.09 2.78
CA ARG A 268 -5.19 -8.72 4.16
C ARG A 268 -5.09 -7.21 4.39
N ASN A 269 -4.05 -6.57 3.84
CA ASN A 269 -3.88 -5.12 3.93
C ASN A 269 -5.03 -4.41 3.19
N ILE A 270 -5.40 -4.92 2.01
CA ILE A 270 -6.53 -4.41 1.23
C ILE A 270 -7.87 -4.57 1.98
N GLN A 271 -8.10 -5.71 2.64
CA GLN A 271 -9.30 -5.94 3.45
C GLN A 271 -9.37 -4.94 4.60
N SER A 272 -8.31 -4.81 5.40
CA SER A 272 -8.26 -3.86 6.51
C SER A 272 -8.38 -2.41 6.03
N GLY A 273 -7.79 -2.07 4.88
CA GLY A 273 -7.96 -0.75 4.27
C GLY A 273 -9.41 -0.44 3.94
N LYS A 274 -10.14 -1.39 3.32
CA LYS A 274 -11.58 -1.24 3.02
C LYS A 274 -12.40 -1.07 4.29
N GLU A 275 -12.12 -1.85 5.33
CA GLU A 275 -12.85 -1.78 6.61
C GLU A 275 -12.73 -0.42 7.29
N ILE A 276 -11.64 0.30 7.06
CA ILE A 276 -11.41 1.66 7.61
C ILE A 276 -11.79 2.75 6.59
N GLY A 277 -12.41 2.35 5.46
CA GLY A 277 -13.02 3.26 4.50
C GLY A 277 -12.11 3.75 3.36
N LEU A 278 -10.94 3.13 3.16
CA LEU A 278 -10.13 3.39 1.97
C LEU A 278 -10.80 2.82 0.72
N HIS A 279 -10.65 3.52 -0.41
CA HIS A 279 -10.77 2.87 -1.70
C HIS A 279 -9.46 2.13 -1.98
N THR A 280 -9.53 0.93 -2.54
CA THR A 280 -8.35 0.04 -2.60
C THR A 280 -8.15 -0.58 -3.98
N VAL A 281 -6.90 -0.77 -4.36
CA VAL A 281 -6.46 -1.48 -5.57
C VAL A 281 -5.50 -2.59 -5.14
N LEU A 282 -5.90 -3.85 -5.38
CA LEU A 282 -5.02 -4.99 -5.19
C LEU A 282 -4.04 -5.06 -6.38
N VAL A 283 -2.75 -4.92 -6.11
CA VAL A 283 -1.70 -5.05 -7.12
C VAL A 283 -1.29 -6.51 -7.24
N ARG A 284 -1.19 -7.03 -8.46
CA ARG A 284 -0.72 -8.39 -8.72
C ARG A 284 0.14 -8.43 -9.97
N THR A 285 1.16 -9.28 -9.95
CA THR A 285 1.95 -9.60 -11.14
C THR A 285 1.39 -10.85 -11.83
N GLY A 286 1.05 -10.75 -13.12
CA GLY A 286 0.62 -11.88 -13.95
C GLY A 286 -0.75 -11.69 -14.61
N LYS A 287 -1.20 -12.69 -15.40
CA LYS A 287 -2.53 -12.67 -16.02
C LYS A 287 -3.59 -12.95 -14.96
N PHE A 288 -4.54 -12.04 -14.80
CA PHE A 288 -5.73 -12.21 -13.97
C PHE A 288 -6.49 -13.48 -14.40
N GLN A 289 -6.59 -14.48 -13.53
CA GLN A 289 -7.50 -15.61 -13.73
C GLN A 289 -8.75 -15.40 -12.89
N LYS A 290 -9.92 -15.56 -13.50
CA LYS A 290 -11.25 -15.34 -12.89
C LYS A 290 -11.56 -16.25 -11.68
N LYS A 291 -10.64 -17.16 -11.33
CA LYS A 291 -10.74 -18.11 -10.21
C LYS A 291 -10.19 -17.55 -8.89
N ASP A 292 -9.62 -16.35 -8.90
CA ASP A 292 -8.97 -15.73 -7.74
C ASP A 292 -9.88 -14.73 -6.97
N LEU A 293 -11.18 -14.72 -7.26
CA LEU A 293 -12.25 -13.99 -6.56
C LEU A 293 -13.12 -14.98 -5.77
#